data_AF-A0A6N9ELJ0-F1
#
_entry.id   AF-A0A6N9ELJ0-F1
#
_cell.length_a   1.000
_cell.length_b   1.000
_cell.length_c   1.000
_cell.angle_alpha   90.00
_cell.angle_beta   90.00
_cell.angle_gamma   90.00
#
_symmetry.space_group_name_H-M   'P 1'
#
loop_
_entity.id
_entity.type
_entity.pdbx_description
1 polymer ?
#
loop_
_entity_poly.entity_id
_entity_poly.type
_entity_poly.pdbx_seq_one_letter_code
_entity_poly.pdbx_strand_id
1 'polypeptide(L)'
;MSRGYSVAQTARLVCGLRWACGRLSEILGVWAQEAATAGAPHAAASVHLAALSRRFAAHREALEVLQPDSQLMASWREAAPADPALVAVLDTIAATEGPSERLAVAVEVFVPQLSGVYEQIGEHAAPHCDGALASAARALRHDLDGGTAAAGTGQLGAVEAARRVLAAAGDLVGPDVLTPEEWS
;
A
#
# COMPACT_ATOMS: atom_id res chain seq x y z
N MET A 1 -27.57 -3.45 1.70
CA MET A 1 -27.17 -3.48 0.27
C MET A 1 -25.95 -2.58 0.16
N SER A 2 -24.79 -3.10 -0.26
CA SER A 2 -23.63 -2.24 -0.53
C SER A 2 -23.95 -1.34 -1.72
N ARG A 3 -23.70 -0.04 -1.60
CA ARG A 3 -24.07 0.94 -2.63
C ARG A 3 -23.11 0.90 -3.84
N GLY A 4 -21.96 0.21 -3.72
CA GLY A 4 -20.97 0.07 -4.78
C GLY A 4 -20.22 1.36 -5.05
N TYR A 5 -18.96 1.27 -5.45
CA TYR A 5 -18.19 2.45 -5.78
C TYR A 5 -18.70 3.07 -7.09
N SER A 6 -18.73 4.40 -7.16
CA SER A 6 -18.91 5.08 -8.44
C SER A 6 -17.70 4.84 -9.34
N VAL A 7 -17.89 4.96 -10.65
CA VAL A 7 -16.81 4.77 -11.65
C VAL A 7 -15.61 5.70 -11.37
N ALA A 8 -15.87 6.94 -10.93
CA ALA A 8 -14.82 7.88 -10.56
C ALA A 8 -14.08 7.47 -9.27
N GLN A 9 -14.77 6.90 -8.29
CA GLN A 9 -14.16 6.37 -7.07
C GLN A 9 -13.30 5.15 -7.36
N THR A 10 -13.82 4.19 -8.12
CA THR A 10 -13.06 3.00 -8.56
C THR A 10 -11.79 3.41 -9.29
N ALA A 11 -11.86 4.39 -10.20
CA ALA A 11 -10.69 4.92 -10.88
C ALA A 11 -9.66 5.53 -9.92
N ARG A 12 -10.10 6.36 -8.97
CA ARG A 12 -9.23 6.99 -7.97
C ARG A 12 -8.59 5.96 -7.04
N LEU A 13 -9.36 4.97 -6.57
CA LEU A 13 -8.87 3.87 -5.74
C LEU A 13 -7.79 3.07 -6.45
N VAL A 14 -8.06 2.60 -7.67
CA VAL A 14 -7.12 1.80 -8.45
C VAL A 14 -5.84 2.59 -8.74
N CYS A 15 -5.97 3.86 -9.16
CA CYS A 15 -4.80 4.69 -9.47
C CYS A 15 -4.00 5.05 -8.20
N GLY A 16 -4.68 5.37 -7.10
CA GLY A 16 -4.08 5.63 -5.79
C GLY A 16 -3.29 4.43 -5.27
N LEU A 17 -3.91 3.25 -5.27
CA LEU A 17 -3.26 2.01 -4.85
C LEU A 17 -2.10 1.63 -5.76
N ARG A 18 -2.25 1.78 -7.09
CA ARG A 18 -1.16 1.50 -8.03
C ARG A 18 0.05 2.37 -7.71
N TRP A 19 -0.17 3.67 -7.50
CA TRP A 19 0.90 4.58 -7.12
C TRP A 19 1.52 4.21 -5.76
N ALA A 20 0.70 3.98 -4.74
CA ALA A 20 1.17 3.63 -3.40
C ALA A 20 2.01 2.34 -3.41
N CYS A 21 1.54 1.27 -4.08
CA CYS A 21 2.29 0.03 -4.26
C CYS A 21 3.61 0.27 -5.00
N GLY A 22 3.62 1.14 -6.02
CA GLY A 22 4.85 1.54 -6.71
C GLY A 22 5.84 2.24 -5.78
N ARG A 23 5.38 3.26 -5.04
CA ARG A 23 6.24 4.03 -4.14
C ARG A 23 6.78 3.18 -2.99
N LEU A 24 5.95 2.33 -2.40
CA LEU A 24 6.37 1.41 -1.36
C LEU A 24 7.36 0.37 -1.90
N SER A 25 7.15 -0.14 -3.12
CA SER A 25 8.11 -1.05 -3.77
C SER A 25 9.49 -0.41 -3.94
N GLU A 26 9.55 0.86 -4.37
CA GLU A 26 10.79 1.63 -4.48
C GLU A 26 11.50 1.80 -3.13
N ILE A 27 10.77 2.26 -2.10
CA ILE A 27 11.31 2.46 -0.74
C ILE A 27 11.89 1.15 -0.21
N LEU A 28 11.13 0.06 -0.29
CA LEU A 28 11.57 -1.26 0.17
C LEU A 28 12.76 -1.79 -0.63
N GLY A 29 12.81 -1.49 -1.93
CA GLY A 29 13.93 -1.86 -2.81
C GLY A 29 15.23 -1.18 -2.37
N VAL A 30 15.18 0.12 -2.09
CA VAL A 30 16.31 0.90 -1.56
C VAL A 30 16.75 0.34 -0.20
N TRP A 31 15.82 0.14 0.73
CA TRP A 31 16.14 -0.42 2.04
C TRP A 31 16.74 -1.83 1.97
N ALA A 32 16.27 -2.67 1.04
CA ALA A 32 16.82 -3.99 0.83
C ALA A 32 18.28 -3.94 0.35
N GLN A 33 18.59 -3.03 -0.57
CA GLN A 33 19.96 -2.80 -1.07
C GLN A 33 20.87 -2.30 0.06
N GLU A 34 20.43 -1.30 0.82
CA GLU A 34 21.20 -0.76 1.94
C GLU A 34 21.45 -1.84 3.02
N ALA A 35 20.45 -2.64 3.36
CA ALA A 35 20.61 -3.77 4.26
C ALA A 35 21.59 -4.85 3.74
N ALA A 36 21.62 -5.08 2.42
CA ALA A 36 22.60 -5.99 1.81
C ALA A 36 24.03 -5.46 1.97
N THR A 37 24.23 -4.15 1.79
CA THR A 37 25.55 -3.52 1.95
C THR A 37 26.03 -3.48 3.40
N ALA A 38 25.12 -3.50 4.38
CA ALA A 38 25.44 -3.52 5.81
C ALA A 38 26.00 -4.86 6.32
N GLY A 39 25.96 -5.92 5.50
CA GLY A 39 26.64 -7.19 5.77
C GLY A 39 25.79 -8.28 6.44
N ALA A 40 26.46 -9.37 6.84
CA ALA A 40 25.84 -10.63 7.27
C ALA A 40 24.76 -10.51 8.37
N PRO A 41 24.88 -9.65 9.41
CA PRO A 41 23.84 -9.52 10.44
C PRO A 41 22.48 -9.05 9.89
N HIS A 42 22.46 -8.42 8.72
CA HIS A 42 21.26 -7.83 8.11
C HIS A 42 20.79 -8.58 6.85
N ALA A 43 21.42 -9.71 6.51
CA ALA A 43 21.08 -10.48 5.31
C ALA A 43 19.61 -10.93 5.28
N ALA A 44 19.07 -11.38 6.43
CA ALA A 44 17.67 -11.77 6.55
C ALA A 44 16.72 -10.58 6.31
N ALA A 45 17.05 -9.39 6.85
CA ALA A 45 16.26 -8.19 6.64
C ALA A 45 16.26 -7.77 5.17
N SER A 46 17.44 -7.80 4.51
CA SER A 46 17.57 -7.54 3.08
C SER A 46 16.69 -8.47 2.24
N VAL A 47 16.73 -9.78 2.51
CA VAL A 47 15.92 -10.77 1.77
C VAL A 47 14.42 -10.51 1.93
N HIS A 48 13.96 -10.26 3.16
CA HIS A 48 12.54 -9.98 3.41
C HIS A 48 12.08 -8.67 2.76
N LEU A 49 12.86 -7.59 2.89
CA LEU A 49 12.57 -6.31 2.26
C LEU A 49 12.52 -6.44 0.73
N ALA A 50 13.46 -7.18 0.13
CA ALA A 50 13.46 -7.44 -1.30
C ALA A 50 12.24 -8.27 -1.74
N ALA A 51 11.81 -9.24 -0.93
CA ALA A 51 10.61 -10.02 -1.20
C ALA A 51 9.35 -9.14 -1.17
N LEU A 52 9.19 -8.30 -0.14
CA LEU A 52 8.08 -7.35 -0.04
C LEU A 52 8.09 -6.33 -1.18
N SER A 53 9.27 -5.80 -1.54
CA SER A 53 9.43 -4.87 -2.69
C SER A 53 8.90 -5.49 -3.99
N ARG A 54 9.32 -6.72 -4.33
CA ARG A 54 8.83 -7.44 -5.51
C ARG A 54 7.33 -7.71 -5.45
N ARG A 55 6.83 -8.02 -4.26
CA ARG A 55 5.42 -8.30 -4.03
C ARG A 55 4.54 -7.08 -4.28
N PHE A 56 4.96 -5.92 -3.77
CA PHE A 56 4.27 -4.66 -4.03
C PHE A 56 4.39 -4.23 -5.51
N ALA A 57 5.49 -4.55 -6.19
CA ALA A 57 5.58 -4.37 -7.64
C ALA A 57 4.55 -5.23 -8.38
N ALA A 58 4.37 -6.49 -7.98
CA ALA A 58 3.35 -7.36 -8.57
C ALA A 58 1.91 -6.85 -8.27
N HIS A 59 1.67 -6.29 -7.09
CA HIS A 59 0.38 -5.64 -6.77
C HIS A 59 0.12 -4.44 -7.69
N ARG A 60 1.14 -3.61 -7.89
CA ARG A 60 1.09 -2.48 -8.83
C ARG A 60 0.70 -2.96 -10.24
N GLU A 61 1.34 -4.01 -10.74
CA GLU A 61 1.04 -4.58 -12.06
C GLU A 61 -0.39 -5.13 -12.15
N ALA A 62 -0.87 -5.82 -11.11
CA ALA A 62 -2.25 -6.30 -11.06
C ALA A 62 -3.27 -5.15 -11.10
N LEU A 63 -2.97 -4.04 -10.41
CA LEU A 63 -3.81 -2.84 -10.38
C LEU A 63 -3.74 -2.05 -11.70
N GLU A 64 -2.63 -2.12 -12.43
CA GLU A 64 -2.48 -1.48 -13.73
C GLU A 64 -3.48 -2.01 -14.76
N VAL A 65 -3.75 -3.31 -14.74
CA VAL A 65 -4.74 -3.95 -15.63
C VAL A 65 -6.18 -3.51 -15.32
N LEU A 66 -6.42 -2.96 -14.13
CA LEU A 66 -7.73 -2.46 -13.71
C LEU A 66 -7.93 -0.96 -13.97
N GLN A 67 -6.92 -0.28 -14.53
CA GLN A 67 -7.06 1.15 -14.81
C GLN A 67 -8.10 1.41 -15.91
N PRO A 68 -8.89 2.49 -15.79
CA PRO A 68 -9.81 2.89 -16.84
C PRO A 68 -9.02 3.29 -18.10
N ASP A 69 -9.32 2.64 -19.22
CA ASP A 69 -8.69 2.84 -20.53
C ASP A 69 -9.27 4.05 -21.29
N SER A 70 -10.44 4.54 -20.87
CA SER A 70 -11.13 5.66 -21.49
C SER A 70 -10.34 6.98 -21.40
N GLN A 71 -10.25 7.69 -22.52
CA GLN A 71 -9.68 9.05 -22.56
C GLN A 71 -10.46 10.05 -21.71
N LEU A 72 -11.77 9.84 -21.54
CA LEU A 72 -12.62 10.69 -20.69
C LEU A 72 -12.25 10.59 -19.20
N MET A 73 -11.53 9.53 -18.82
CA MET A 73 -11.07 9.27 -17.46
C MET A 73 -9.57 9.57 -17.28
N ALA A 74 -8.92 10.18 -18.27
CA ALA A 74 -7.48 10.49 -18.23
C ALA A 74 -7.09 11.34 -17.01
N SER A 75 -7.90 12.36 -16.67
CA SER A 75 -7.67 13.20 -15.48
C SER A 75 -7.78 12.43 -14.15
N TRP A 76 -8.45 11.27 -14.13
CA TRP A 76 -8.54 10.41 -12.94
C TRP A 76 -7.40 9.38 -12.88
N ARG A 77 -6.75 9.07 -14.03
CA ARG A 77 -5.52 8.28 -14.07
C ARG A 77 -4.31 9.03 -13.52
N GLU A 78 -4.31 10.36 -13.66
CA GLU A 78 -3.27 11.25 -13.13
C GLU A 78 -3.37 11.47 -11.60
N ALA A 79 -4.46 11.04 -10.96
CA ALA A 79 -4.83 11.42 -9.60
C ALA A 79 -4.01 10.76 -8.47
N ALA A 80 -2.82 10.21 -8.72
CA ALA A 80 -1.98 9.66 -7.65
C ALA A 80 -0.48 10.03 -7.79
N PRO A 81 0.08 10.76 -6.80
CA PRO A 81 -0.59 11.40 -5.68
C PRO A 81 -0.97 12.83 -6.09
N ALA A 82 -2.26 13.12 -6.15
CA ALA A 82 -2.70 14.52 -6.10
C ALA A 82 -2.45 15.14 -4.70
N ASP A 83 -2.00 14.34 -3.71
CA ASP A 83 -1.74 14.77 -2.34
C ASP A 83 -0.24 14.82 -2.00
N PRO A 84 0.36 16.03 -1.96
CA PRO A 84 1.74 16.24 -1.53
C PRO A 84 2.02 15.80 -0.09
N ALA A 85 1.01 15.75 0.78
CA ALA A 85 1.18 15.36 2.17
C ALA A 85 1.56 13.89 2.30
N LEU A 86 0.86 13.00 1.59
CA LEU A 86 1.19 11.56 1.57
C LEU A 86 2.60 11.31 1.01
N VAL A 87 3.02 12.06 -0.02
CA VAL A 87 4.40 11.97 -0.56
C VAL A 87 5.42 12.33 0.52
N ALA A 88 5.26 13.49 1.17
CA ALA A 88 6.18 13.96 2.19
C ALA A 88 6.24 13.00 3.40
N VAL A 89 5.11 12.39 3.76
CA VAL A 89 5.03 11.37 4.80
C VAL A 89 5.76 10.10 4.41
N LEU A 90 5.56 9.57 3.19
CA LEU A 90 6.28 8.39 2.74
C LEU A 90 7.79 8.66 2.62
N ASP A 91 8.20 9.86 2.22
CA ASP A 91 9.61 10.27 2.21
C ASP A 91 10.20 10.35 3.63
N THR A 92 9.41 10.84 4.59
CA THR A 92 9.79 10.84 6.02
C THR A 92 9.97 9.42 6.53
N ILE A 93 9.05 8.51 6.22
CA ILE A 93 9.17 7.11 6.61
C ILE A 93 10.37 6.48 5.90
N ALA A 94 10.59 6.77 4.61
CA ALA A 94 11.73 6.27 3.83
C ALA A 94 13.09 6.62 4.45
N ALA A 95 13.17 7.74 5.17
CA ALA A 95 14.35 8.18 5.89
C ALA A 95 14.60 7.43 7.22
N THR A 96 13.73 6.50 7.63
CA THR A 96 13.97 5.62 8.79
C THR A 96 15.35 4.96 8.65
N GLU A 97 16.13 4.93 9.73
CA GLU A 97 17.46 4.33 9.75
C GLU A 97 17.40 2.91 10.32
N GLY A 98 18.42 2.10 10.04
CA GLY A 98 18.52 0.75 10.62
C GLY A 98 17.71 -0.32 9.85
N PRO A 99 18.36 -1.38 9.34
CA PRO A 99 17.68 -2.45 8.60
C PRO A 99 16.55 -3.14 9.38
N SER A 100 16.70 -3.31 10.69
CA SER A 100 15.70 -3.97 11.54
C SER A 100 14.46 -3.10 11.76
N GLU A 101 14.65 -1.79 11.97
CA GLU A 101 13.55 -0.84 12.14
C GLU A 101 12.75 -0.71 10.84
N ARG A 102 13.45 -0.61 9.70
CA ARG A 102 12.83 -0.59 8.37
C ARG A 102 12.01 -1.84 8.08
N LEU A 103 12.53 -3.02 8.43
CA LEU A 103 11.77 -4.27 8.30
C LEU A 103 10.53 -4.25 9.19
N ALA A 104 10.65 -3.80 10.44
CA ALA A 104 9.52 -3.68 11.34
C ALA A 104 8.47 -2.70 10.80
N VAL A 105 8.87 -1.54 10.28
CA VAL A 105 7.97 -0.59 9.61
C VAL A 105 7.26 -1.24 8.41
N ALA A 106 7.98 -1.98 7.57
CA ALA A 106 7.39 -2.66 6.42
C ALA A 106 6.32 -3.69 6.83
N VAL A 107 6.62 -4.52 7.82
CA VAL A 107 5.75 -5.64 8.25
C VAL A 107 4.62 -5.18 9.16
N GLU A 108 4.84 -4.18 10.02
CA GLU A 108 3.88 -3.76 11.04
C GLU A 108 3.12 -2.48 10.69
N VAL A 109 3.50 -1.78 9.62
CA VAL A 109 2.83 -0.57 9.15
C VAL A 109 2.33 -0.75 7.73
N PHE A 110 3.22 -0.95 6.74
CA PHE A 110 2.80 -0.97 5.33
C PHE A 110 1.92 -2.17 4.98
N VAL A 111 2.31 -3.38 5.40
CA VAL A 111 1.52 -4.60 5.11
C VAL A 111 0.12 -4.55 5.74
N PRO A 112 -0.06 -4.24 7.04
CA PRO A 112 -1.38 -4.14 7.65
C PRO A 112 -2.24 -3.03 7.02
N GLN A 113 -1.64 -1.89 6.68
CA GLN A 113 -2.34 -0.79 6.01
C GLN A 113 -2.89 -1.21 4.65
N LEU A 114 -2.06 -1.83 3.78
CA LEU A 114 -2.55 -2.34 2.50
C LEU A 114 -3.58 -3.46 2.66
N SER A 115 -3.39 -4.37 3.63
CA SER A 115 -4.33 -5.46 3.90
C SER A 115 -5.70 -4.92 4.32
N GLY A 116 -5.73 -3.93 5.22
CA GLY A 116 -6.96 -3.25 5.65
C GLY A 116 -7.67 -2.54 4.51
N VAL A 117 -6.93 -1.85 3.63
CA VAL A 117 -7.52 -1.21 2.45
C VAL A 117 -8.16 -2.25 1.51
N TYR A 118 -7.47 -3.37 1.24
CA TYR A 118 -8.03 -4.43 0.40
C TYR A 118 -9.24 -5.13 1.02
N GLU A 119 -9.25 -5.30 2.35
CA GLU A 119 -10.41 -5.79 3.08
C GLU A 119 -11.62 -4.87 2.89
N GLN A 120 -11.45 -3.57 3.14
CA GLN A 120 -12.53 -2.59 2.96
C GLN A 120 -13.06 -2.57 1.53
N ILE A 121 -12.18 -2.64 0.52
CA ILE A 121 -12.62 -2.76 -0.88
C ILE A 121 -13.46 -4.01 -1.08
N GLY A 122 -13.02 -5.16 -0.55
CA GLY A 122 -13.75 -6.43 -0.64
C GLY A 122 -15.13 -6.41 0.01
N GLU A 123 -15.30 -5.63 1.10
CA GLU A 123 -16.56 -5.48 1.84
C GLU A 123 -17.56 -4.55 1.13
N HIS A 124 -17.07 -3.47 0.53
CA HIS A 124 -17.92 -2.41 0.00
C HIS A 124 -18.19 -2.47 -1.50
N ALA A 125 -17.32 -3.13 -2.26
CA ALA A 125 -17.46 -3.30 -3.69
C ALA A 125 -18.79 -3.98 -4.04
N ALA A 126 -19.56 -3.41 -4.97
CA ALA A 126 -20.81 -4.02 -5.41
C ALA A 126 -20.52 -5.09 -6.49
N PRO A 127 -21.16 -6.28 -6.42
CA PRO A 127 -20.84 -7.41 -7.31
C PRO A 127 -20.95 -7.13 -8.81
N HIS A 128 -21.84 -6.21 -9.21
CA HIS A 128 -22.18 -5.97 -10.62
C HIS A 128 -21.35 -4.89 -11.30
N CYS A 129 -20.75 -3.97 -10.54
CA CYS A 129 -19.93 -2.88 -11.08
C CYS A 129 -18.46 -2.97 -10.67
N ASP A 130 -18.16 -3.55 -9.51
CA ASP A 130 -16.81 -3.58 -8.92
C ASP A 130 -16.27 -5.02 -8.80
N GLY A 131 -16.90 -6.00 -9.44
CA GLY A 131 -16.56 -7.42 -9.27
C GLY A 131 -15.08 -7.75 -9.55
N ALA A 132 -14.49 -7.12 -10.57
CA ALA A 132 -13.07 -7.27 -10.90
C ALA A 132 -12.17 -6.67 -9.81
N LEU A 133 -12.51 -5.48 -9.32
CA LEU A 133 -11.78 -4.82 -8.22
C LEU A 133 -11.88 -5.62 -6.93
N ALA A 134 -13.08 -6.09 -6.57
CA ALA A 134 -13.30 -6.93 -5.38
C ALA A 134 -12.51 -8.24 -5.46
N SER A 135 -12.49 -8.88 -6.63
CA SER A 135 -11.73 -10.11 -6.86
C SER A 135 -10.22 -9.86 -6.71
N ALA A 136 -9.72 -8.77 -7.31
CA ALA A 136 -8.31 -8.40 -7.19
C ALA A 136 -7.94 -8.09 -5.74
N ALA A 137 -8.73 -7.27 -5.04
CA ALA A 137 -8.47 -6.91 -3.65
C ALA A 137 -8.39 -8.15 -2.74
N ARG A 138 -9.30 -9.12 -2.88
CA ARG A 138 -9.24 -10.38 -2.13
C ARG A 138 -7.98 -11.18 -2.43
N ALA A 139 -7.58 -11.28 -3.71
CA ALA A 139 -6.38 -12.00 -4.11
C ALA A 139 -5.10 -11.33 -3.57
N LEU A 140 -5.03 -10.01 -3.65
CA LEU A 140 -3.89 -9.22 -3.14
C LEU A 140 -3.80 -9.26 -1.61
N ARG A 141 -4.94 -9.24 -0.92
CA ARG A 141 -5.01 -9.46 0.53
C ARG A 141 -4.53 -10.86 0.92
N HIS A 142 -5.04 -11.91 0.28
CA HIS A 142 -4.61 -13.28 0.56
C HIS A 142 -3.10 -13.45 0.34
N ASP A 143 -2.58 -12.82 -0.72
CA ASP A 143 -1.13 -12.75 -0.92
C ASP A 143 -0.46 -12.13 0.34
N LEU A 144 -0.95 -11.00 0.89
CA LEU A 144 -0.40 -10.33 2.11
C LEU A 144 -0.35 -11.27 3.30
N ASP A 145 -1.44 -11.98 3.57
CA ASP A 145 -1.57 -12.88 4.71
C ASP A 145 -0.67 -14.11 4.59
N GLY A 146 -0.36 -14.56 3.36
CA GLY A 146 0.48 -15.74 3.11
C GLY A 146 1.99 -15.57 3.36
N GLY A 147 2.47 -14.35 3.65
CA GLY A 147 3.90 -14.03 3.66
C GLY A 147 4.49 -13.48 4.96
N THR A 148 3.70 -13.27 6.02
CA THR A 148 4.18 -12.64 7.26
C THR A 148 4.83 -13.67 8.19
N ALA A 149 6.09 -14.03 7.90
CA ALA A 149 6.96 -14.61 8.94
C ALA A 149 7.31 -13.49 9.94
N ALA A 150 7.11 -13.74 11.23
CA ALA A 150 7.27 -12.77 12.30
C ALA A 150 8.62 -12.04 12.22
N ALA A 151 8.60 -10.74 11.95
CA ALA A 151 9.78 -9.90 12.13
C ALA A 151 10.12 -9.92 13.63
N GLY A 152 11.37 -10.26 13.96
CA GLY A 152 11.86 -10.19 15.34
C GLY A 152 11.63 -8.80 15.91
N THR A 153 11.36 -8.72 17.21
CA THR A 153 10.99 -7.53 17.98
C THR A 153 11.83 -6.31 17.58
N GLY A 154 11.35 -5.51 16.63
CA GLY A 154 11.93 -4.23 16.28
C GLY A 154 11.71 -3.23 17.42
N GLN A 155 12.50 -2.16 17.46
CA GLN A 155 12.24 -1.06 18.37
C GLN A 155 10.87 -0.46 18.06
N LEU A 156 9.93 -0.61 18.99
CA LEU A 156 8.54 -0.14 18.90
C LEU A 156 8.42 1.36 18.54
N GLY A 157 9.47 2.15 18.78
CA GLY A 157 9.51 3.59 18.49
C GLY A 157 9.38 3.95 17.01
N ALA A 158 10.10 3.24 16.11
CA ALA A 158 10.07 3.54 14.68
C ALA A 158 8.72 3.16 14.05
N VAL A 159 8.16 2.01 14.45
CA VAL A 159 6.83 1.55 14.02
C VAL A 159 5.75 2.54 14.45
N GLU A 160 5.76 2.96 15.72
CA GLU A 160 4.79 3.91 16.25
C GLU A 160 4.89 5.29 15.59
N ALA A 161 6.11 5.77 15.34
CA ALA A 161 6.34 7.01 14.61
C ALA A 161 5.79 6.92 13.17
N ALA A 162 6.09 5.84 12.45
CA ALA A 162 5.60 5.63 11.09
C ALA A 162 4.07 5.53 11.03
N ARG A 163 3.44 4.82 11.98
CA ARG A 163 1.97 4.76 12.09
C ARG A 163 1.36 6.13 12.30
N ARG A 164 1.91 6.91 13.23
CA ARG A 164 1.38 8.25 13.55
C ARG A 164 1.48 9.20 12.37
N VAL A 165 2.62 9.23 11.69
CA VAL A 165 2.83 10.13 10.54
C VAL A 165 1.96 9.69 9.35
N LEU A 166 1.81 8.38 9.11
CA LEU A 166 0.91 7.86 8.07
C LEU A 166 -0.57 8.17 8.35
N ALA A 167 -1.02 7.96 9.59
CA ALA A 167 -2.38 8.30 10.00
C ALA A 167 -2.67 9.81 9.86
N ALA A 168 -1.69 10.67 10.12
CA ALA A 168 -1.82 12.12 9.94
C ALA A 168 -2.00 12.54 8.47
N ALA A 169 -1.58 11.71 7.51
CA ALA A 169 -1.82 11.90 6.08
C ALA A 169 -3.12 11.25 5.58
N GLY A 170 -3.92 10.66 6.46
CA GLY A 170 -5.15 9.96 6.06
C GLY A 170 -4.90 8.56 5.48
N ASP A 171 -3.84 7.88 5.92
CA ASP A 171 -3.44 6.54 5.48
C ASP A 171 -2.95 6.46 4.01
N LEU A 172 -2.68 5.24 3.51
CA LEU A 172 -2.20 5.04 2.13
C LEU A 172 -3.24 5.40 1.07
N VAL A 173 -4.52 5.35 1.44
CA VAL A 173 -5.66 5.73 0.63
C VAL A 173 -6.63 6.45 1.55
N GLY A 174 -6.93 7.71 1.23
CA GLY A 174 -7.78 8.57 2.06
C GLY A 174 -9.14 7.94 2.41
N PRO A 175 -9.66 8.13 3.63
CA PRO A 175 -10.92 7.55 4.08
C PRO A 175 -12.11 7.97 3.20
N ASP A 176 -12.09 9.20 2.67
CA ASP A 176 -13.14 9.73 1.79
C ASP A 176 -13.23 8.99 0.45
N VAL A 177 -12.17 8.26 0.08
CA VAL A 177 -12.10 7.45 -1.14
C VAL A 177 -12.59 6.03 -0.88
N LEU A 178 -12.37 5.50 0.33
CA LEU A 178 -12.73 4.13 0.75
C LEU A 178 -14.16 4.03 1.30
N THR A 179 -14.59 5.02 2.06
CA THR A 179 -15.91 5.11 2.69
C THR A 179 -16.46 6.51 2.48
N PRO A 180 -17.22 6.75 1.41
CA PRO A 180 -17.82 8.05 1.14
C PRO A 180 -18.73 8.48 2.30
N GLU A 181 -18.75 9.77 2.64
CA GLU A 181 -19.62 10.34 3.69
C GLU A 181 -21.11 9.97 3.50
N GLU A 182 -21.54 9.79 2.25
CA GLU A 182 -22.90 9.37 1.89
C GLU A 182 -23.25 7.94 2.33
N TRP A 183 -22.29 7.16 2.83
CA TRP A 183 -22.47 5.80 3.35
C TRP A 183 -22.51 5.72 4.88
N SER A 184 -22.20 6.83 5.58
CA SER A 184 -22.41 6.98 7.03
C SER A 184 -23.86 7.33 7.38
#